data_AF-A0A937SNH4-F1
#
_entry.id   AF-A0A937SNH4-F1
#
_cell.length_a   1.000
_cell.length_b   1.000
_cell.length_c   1.000
_cell.angle_alpha   90.00
_cell.angle_beta   90.00
_cell.angle_gamma   90.00
#
_symmetry.space_group_name_H-M   'P 1'
#
loop_
_entity.id
_entity.type
_entity.pdbx_description
1 polymer ?
#
loop_
_entity_poly.entity_id
_entity_poly.type
_entity_poly.pdbx_seq_one_letter_code
_entity_poly.pdbx_strand_id
1 'polypeptide(L)'
;MAETTPRSTIPLFIGLCSLLWVLIDLGTAGGFRLSYFSDHGPLLLAFYLGYPLVFAFLIFRLHWSGWRLLLATLAAIVVIEGVLTGNPWLLSFPLMLIGVPLAMCVYAPLTYFPLWIVKGEIGGHRAMGIFLSLVVLAVMFLSTFGASC
;
A
#
# COMPACT_ATOMS: atom_id res chain seq x y z
N MET A 1 29.41 0.06 6.32
CA MET A 1 29.55 -0.71 5.09
C MET A 1 28.27 -0.51 4.29
N ALA A 2 28.36 0.11 3.10
CA ALA A 2 27.20 0.28 2.23
C ALA A 2 26.93 -1.07 1.57
N GLU A 3 25.94 -1.80 2.08
CA GLU A 3 25.49 -3.06 1.50
C GLU A 3 24.86 -2.76 0.15
N THR A 4 25.63 -2.97 -0.93
CA THR A 4 25.15 -2.76 -2.30
C THR A 4 24.04 -3.76 -2.56
N THR A 5 22.80 -3.29 -2.51
CA THR A 5 21.63 -4.10 -2.79
C THR A 5 21.76 -4.64 -4.22
N PRO A 6 21.66 -5.96 -4.45
CA PRO A 6 21.89 -6.53 -5.77
C PRO A 6 20.90 -5.93 -6.78
N ARG A 7 21.34 -5.53 -7.98
CA ARG A 7 20.46 -4.90 -9.00
C ARG A 7 19.20 -5.73 -9.34
N SER A 8 19.22 -7.03 -9.07
CA SER A 8 18.07 -7.94 -9.22
C SER A 8 16.94 -7.71 -8.22
N THR A 9 17.14 -6.94 -7.15
CA THR A 9 16.14 -6.70 -6.10
C THR A 9 15.09 -5.66 -6.48
N ILE A 10 15.45 -4.67 -7.30
CA ILE A 10 14.57 -3.58 -7.74
C ILE A 10 13.37 -4.10 -8.57
N PRO A 11 13.57 -4.89 -9.65
CA PRO A 11 12.44 -5.40 -10.43
C PRO A 11 11.57 -6.37 -9.61
N LEU A 12 12.17 -7.14 -8.70
CA LEU A 12 11.42 -8.01 -7.79
C LEU A 12 10.55 -7.19 -6.82
N PHE A 13 11.10 -6.12 -6.23
CA PHE A 13 10.36 -5.21 -5.37
C PHE A 13 9.17 -4.59 -6.12
N ILE A 14 9.40 -4.06 -7.33
CA ILE A 14 8.36 -3.44 -8.15
C ILE A 14 7.25 -4.47 -8.45
N GLY A 15 7.62 -5.67 -8.92
CA GLY A 15 6.66 -6.72 -9.24
C GLY A 15 5.83 -7.15 -8.04
N LEU A 16 6.45 -7.31 -6.86
CA LEU A 16 5.75 -7.66 -5.62
C LEU A 16 4.83 -6.53 -5.16
N CYS A 17 5.27 -5.27 -5.21
CA CYS A 17 4.42 -4.12 -4.89
C CYS A 17 3.21 -4.04 -5.83
N SER A 18 3.41 -4.15 -7.14
CA SER A 18 2.32 -4.10 -8.13
C SER A 18 1.32 -5.23 -7.91
N LEU A 19 1.80 -6.46 -7.67
CA LEU A 19 0.92 -7.60 -7.40
C LEU A 19 0.12 -7.41 -6.11
N LEU A 20 0.78 -6.98 -5.03
CA LEU A 20 0.11 -6.75 -3.76
C LEU A 20 -0.91 -5.61 -3.87
N TRP A 21 -0.60 -4.58 -4.66
CA TRP A 21 -1.52 -3.48 -4.94
C TRP A 21 -2.78 -3.97 -5.62
N VAL A 22 -2.66 -4.74 -6.70
CA VAL A 22 -3.81 -5.31 -7.41
C VAL A 22 -4.69 -6.11 -6.46
N LEU A 23 -4.09 -6.95 -5.61
CA LEU A 23 -4.83 -7.78 -4.66
C LEU A 23 -5.54 -6.95 -3.59
N ILE A 24 -4.83 -6.00 -2.98
CA ILE A 24 -5.38 -5.16 -1.91
C ILE A 24 -6.47 -4.24 -2.45
N ASP A 25 -6.24 -3.58 -3.58
CA ASP A 25 -7.22 -2.67 -4.18
C ASP A 25 -8.48 -3.41 -4.65
N LEU A 26 -8.32 -4.57 -5.32
CA LEU A 26 -9.45 -5.40 -5.73
C LEU A 26 -10.27 -5.88 -4.53
N GLY A 27 -9.63 -6.28 -3.43
CA GLY A 27 -10.32 -6.80 -2.26
C GLY A 27 -10.91 -5.71 -1.36
N THR A 28 -10.27 -4.54 -1.24
CA THR A 28 -10.66 -3.49 -0.29
C THR A 28 -11.53 -2.40 -0.93
N ALA A 29 -11.15 -1.88 -2.09
CA ALA A 29 -11.92 -0.85 -2.78
C ALA A 29 -12.92 -1.47 -3.78
N GLY A 30 -12.49 -2.49 -4.52
CA GLY A 30 -13.30 -3.12 -5.56
C GLY A 30 -14.28 -4.19 -5.09
N GLY A 31 -14.14 -4.73 -3.86
CA GLY A 31 -14.97 -5.83 -3.35
C GLY A 31 -15.02 -7.04 -4.29
N PHE A 32 -13.92 -7.33 -4.99
CA PHE A 32 -13.79 -8.35 -6.04
C PHE A 32 -14.73 -8.20 -7.25
N ARG A 33 -15.28 -7.00 -7.50
CA ARG A 33 -16.13 -6.73 -8.67
C ARG A 33 -15.28 -6.36 -9.88
N LEU A 34 -15.42 -7.11 -10.97
CA LEU A 34 -14.72 -6.80 -12.24
C LEU A 34 -15.16 -5.46 -12.86
N SER A 35 -16.38 -4.98 -12.57
CA SER A 35 -16.87 -3.69 -13.06
C SER A 35 -16.04 -2.51 -12.55
N TYR A 36 -15.55 -2.57 -11.31
CA TYR A 36 -14.67 -1.54 -10.72
C TYR A 36 -13.38 -1.34 -11.54
N PHE A 37 -12.81 -2.43 -12.04
CA PHE A 37 -11.65 -2.39 -12.93
C PHE A 37 -11.96 -1.79 -14.29
N SER A 38 -13.17 -1.97 -14.81
CA SER A 38 -13.59 -1.33 -16.06
C SER A 38 -13.78 0.18 -15.87
N ASP A 39 -14.35 0.59 -14.74
CA ASP A 39 -14.72 1.97 -14.48
C ASP A 39 -13.50 2.84 -14.09
N HIS A 40 -12.49 2.26 -13.45
CA HIS A 40 -11.32 3.00 -12.93
C HIS A 40 -9.97 2.49 -13.47
N GLY A 41 -9.99 1.50 -14.36
CA GLY A 41 -8.81 0.75 -14.83
C GLY A 41 -7.60 1.59 -15.24
N PRO A 42 -7.73 2.64 -16.08
CA PRO A 42 -6.59 3.46 -16.51
C PRO A 42 -5.94 4.22 -15.35
N LEU A 43 -6.74 4.76 -14.43
CA LEU A 43 -6.26 5.49 -13.25
C LEU A 43 -5.56 4.53 -12.28
N LEU A 44 -6.18 3.37 -12.03
CA LEU A 44 -5.63 2.30 -11.21
C LEU A 44 -4.29 1.80 -11.74
N LEU A 45 -4.16 1.62 -13.05
CA LEU A 45 -2.92 1.17 -13.68
C LEU A 45 -1.76 2.16 -13.45
N ALA A 46 -2.05 3.47 -13.49
CA ALA A 46 -1.07 4.50 -13.19
C ALA A 46 -0.57 4.40 -11.74
N PHE A 47 -1.43 4.05 -10.78
CA PHE A 47 -1.02 3.80 -9.39
C PHE A 47 -0.27 2.48 -9.22
N TYR A 48 -0.74 1.41 -9.88
CA TYR A 48 -0.15 0.07 -9.78
C TYR A 48 1.31 0.02 -10.24
N LEU A 49 1.72 0.97 -11.08
CA LEU A 49 3.09 1.11 -11.58
C LEU A 49 3.80 2.32 -10.98
N GLY A 50 3.11 3.45 -10.85
CA GLY A 50 3.68 4.70 -10.35
C GLY A 50 4.11 4.61 -8.90
N TYR A 51 3.28 4.04 -8.01
CA TYR A 51 3.62 3.93 -6.60
C TYR A 51 4.85 3.03 -6.37
N PRO A 52 4.92 1.80 -6.91
CA PRO A 52 6.12 0.96 -6.78
C PRO A 52 7.38 1.63 -7.31
N LEU A 53 7.30 2.36 -8.42
CA LEU A 53 8.45 3.05 -9.01
C LEU A 53 8.96 4.19 -8.13
N VAL A 54 8.07 5.01 -7.58
CA VAL A 54 8.43 6.10 -6.66
C VAL A 54 9.08 5.53 -5.42
N PHE A 55 8.48 4.52 -4.78
CA PHE A 55 9.03 3.92 -3.58
C PHE A 55 10.33 3.16 -3.86
N ALA A 56 10.48 2.49 -5.00
CA ALA A 56 11.75 1.89 -5.41
C ALA A 56 12.85 2.95 -5.55
N PHE A 57 12.54 4.12 -6.13
CA PHE A 57 13.49 5.23 -6.20
C PHE A 57 13.87 5.76 -4.81
N LEU A 58 12.88 6.01 -3.94
CA LEU A 58 13.13 6.49 -2.58
C LEU A 58 13.97 5.50 -1.76
N ILE A 59 13.68 4.20 -1.85
CA ILE A 59 14.33 3.15 -1.06
C ILE A 59 15.72 2.81 -1.62
N PHE A 60 15.82 2.48 -2.91
CA PHE A 60 17.07 1.94 -3.47
C PHE A 60 18.02 3.01 -3.98
N ARG A 61 17.51 4.18 -4.40
CA ARG A 61 18.36 5.28 -4.90
C ARG A 61 18.62 6.34 -3.85
N LEU A 62 17.62 6.74 -3.08
CA LEU A 62 17.78 7.75 -2.02
C LEU A 62 18.06 7.14 -0.64
N HIS A 63 18.02 5.81 -0.51
CA HIS A 63 18.29 5.08 0.73
C HIS A 63 17.37 5.49 1.89
N TRP A 64 16.11 5.84 1.58
CA TRP A 64 15.13 6.17 2.61
C TRP A 64 14.71 4.92 3.39
N SER A 65 14.65 5.06 4.71
CA SER A 65 14.26 4.00 5.64
C SER A 65 13.57 4.57 6.88
N GLY A 66 12.92 3.69 7.66
CA GLY A 66 12.28 4.03 8.92
C GLY A 66 11.29 5.19 8.78
N TRP A 67 11.57 6.29 9.50
CA TRP A 67 10.67 7.44 9.59
C TRP A 67 10.48 8.21 8.28
N ARG A 68 11.52 8.29 7.44
CA ARG A 68 11.41 8.95 6.13
C ARG A 68 10.48 8.19 5.20
N LEU A 69 10.55 6.86 5.24
CA LEU A 69 9.68 6.00 4.44
C LEU A 69 8.25 6.06 4.96
N LEU A 70 8.05 6.08 6.28
CA LEU A 70 6.72 6.22 6.88
C LEU A 70 6.07 7.57 6.50
N LEU A 71 6.82 8.66 6.57
CA LEU A 71 6.34 9.99 6.16
C LEU A 71 6.01 10.04 4.66
N ALA A 72 6.79 9.36 3.82
CA ALA A 72 6.49 9.22 2.39
C ALA A 72 5.18 8.46 2.16
N THR A 73 4.94 7.38 2.92
CA THR A 73 3.68 6.62 2.87
C THR A 73 2.50 7.47 3.32
N LEU A 74 2.64 8.22 4.41
CA LEU A 74 1.60 9.15 4.87
C LEU A 74 1.29 10.24 3.84
N ALA A 75 2.32 10.83 3.23
CA ALA A 75 2.15 11.81 2.17
C ALA A 75 1.44 11.20 0.96
N ALA A 76 1.81 9.97 0.56
CA ALA A 76 1.14 9.26 -0.51
C ALA A 76 -0.35 9.01 -0.21
N ILE A 77 -0.68 8.61 1.02
CA ILE A 77 -2.09 8.45 1.46
C ILE A 77 -2.85 9.77 1.34
N VAL A 78 -2.29 10.88 1.84
CA VAL A 78 -2.96 12.19 1.75
C VAL A 78 -3.17 12.62 0.31
N VAL A 79 -2.20 12.38 -0.58
CA VAL A 79 -2.32 12.71 -2.00
C VAL A 79 -3.37 11.82 -2.68
N ILE A 80 -3.32 10.51 -2.48
CA ILE A 80 -4.24 9.55 -3.11
C ILE A 80 -5.66 9.75 -2.59
N GLU A 81 -5.84 9.73 -1.27
CA GLU A 81 -7.15 9.76 -0.63
C GLU A 81 -7.73 11.18 -0.49
N GLY A 82 -6.88 12.18 -0.23
CA GLY A 82 -7.34 13.54 -0.02
C GLY A 82 -7.54 14.31 -1.32
N VAL A 83 -6.59 14.21 -2.25
CA VAL A 83 -6.58 15.04 -3.47
C VAL A 83 -7.20 14.31 -4.66
N LEU A 84 -6.89 13.02 -4.84
CA LEU A 84 -7.25 12.29 -6.07
C LEU A 84 -8.61 11.60 -5.99
N THR A 85 -8.96 10.96 -4.87
CA THR A 85 -10.31 10.42 -4.68
C THR A 85 -11.30 11.46 -4.15
N GLY A 86 -10.81 12.65 -3.80
CA GLY A 86 -11.62 13.77 -3.33
C GLY A 86 -12.42 13.42 -2.07
N ASN A 87 -11.93 12.48 -1.26
CA ASN A 87 -12.67 11.91 -0.15
C ASN A 87 -12.73 12.91 1.03
N PRO A 88 -13.87 13.61 1.25
CA PRO A 88 -13.96 14.62 2.32
C PRO A 88 -13.91 13.99 3.71
N TRP A 89 -14.10 12.66 3.80
CA TRP A 89 -14.07 11.90 5.04
C TRP A 89 -12.63 11.74 5.57
N LEU A 90 -11.61 11.77 4.70
CA LEU A 90 -10.21 11.77 5.16
C LEU A 90 -9.73 13.15 5.61
N LEU A 91 -10.41 14.22 5.18
CA LEU A 91 -10.10 15.62 5.49
C LEU A 91 -10.97 16.19 6.63
N SER A 92 -11.95 15.44 7.14
CA SER A 92 -12.84 15.87 8.24
C SER A 92 -12.41 15.31 9.59
N PHE A 93 -12.39 16.19 10.60
CA PHE A 93 -11.54 16.05 11.80
C PHE A 93 -11.93 15.01 12.88
N PRO A 94 -13.03 14.22 12.81
CA PRO A 94 -13.10 12.99 13.62
C PRO A 94 -12.62 11.76 12.84
N LEU A 95 -12.78 11.76 11.52
CA LEU A 95 -12.52 10.60 10.68
C LEU A 95 -11.06 10.52 10.25
N MET A 96 -10.33 11.63 10.20
CA MET A 96 -8.88 11.59 10.03
C MET A 96 -8.17 10.76 11.13
N LEU A 97 -8.70 10.77 12.35
CA LEU A 97 -8.17 10.01 13.52
C LEU A 97 -8.34 8.49 13.37
N ILE A 98 -9.26 8.01 12.54
CA ILE A 98 -9.52 6.57 12.31
C ILE A 98 -9.10 6.17 10.90
N GLY A 99 -9.42 7.00 9.92
CA GLY A 99 -9.14 6.82 8.51
C GLY A 99 -7.66 6.84 8.17
N VAL A 100 -6.84 7.73 8.77
CA VAL A 100 -5.39 7.73 8.52
C VAL A 100 -4.72 6.48 9.11
N PRO A 101 -4.98 6.06 10.37
CA PRO A 101 -4.46 4.79 10.88
C PRO A 101 -4.93 3.57 10.07
N LEU A 102 -6.20 3.54 9.66
CA LEU A 102 -6.73 2.44 8.85
C LEU A 102 -6.07 2.40 7.47
N ALA A 103 -5.98 3.54 6.79
CA ALA A 103 -5.26 3.66 5.52
C ALA A 103 -3.80 3.23 5.70
N MET A 104 -3.12 3.65 6.75
CA MET A 104 -1.76 3.18 7.06
C MET A 104 -1.69 1.65 7.18
N CYS A 105 -2.66 1.00 7.82
CA CYS A 105 -2.70 -0.46 7.91
C CYS A 105 -2.93 -1.15 6.56
N VAL A 106 -3.59 -0.48 5.59
CA VAL A 106 -3.84 -1.00 4.24
C VAL A 106 -2.67 -0.73 3.28
N TYR A 107 -2.11 0.49 3.32
CA TYR A 107 -1.02 0.92 2.44
C TYR A 107 0.36 0.52 2.95
N ALA A 108 0.56 0.28 4.26
CA ALA A 108 1.84 -0.19 4.78
C ALA A 108 2.27 -1.54 4.19
N PRO A 109 1.40 -2.57 4.11
CA PRO A 109 1.72 -3.82 3.41
C PRO A 109 2.29 -3.62 2.00
N LEU A 110 1.74 -2.67 1.24
CA LEU A 110 2.14 -2.39 -0.15
C LEU A 110 3.60 -1.99 -0.29
N THR A 111 4.15 -1.32 0.71
CA THR A 111 5.56 -0.91 0.72
C THR A 111 6.43 -1.89 1.51
N TYR A 112 5.98 -2.28 2.70
CA TYR A 112 6.83 -2.97 3.67
C TYR A 112 6.91 -4.48 3.42
N PHE A 113 5.86 -5.15 2.92
CA PHE A 113 5.96 -6.60 2.66
C PHE A 113 6.95 -6.89 1.52
N PRO A 114 6.87 -6.22 0.35
CA PRO A 114 7.87 -6.39 -0.70
C PRO A 114 9.27 -6.04 -0.22
N LEU A 115 9.42 -4.99 0.58
CA LEU A 115 10.71 -4.59 1.15
C LEU A 115 11.29 -5.68 2.07
N TRP A 116 10.49 -6.23 2.99
CA TRP A 116 10.93 -7.28 3.91
C TRP A 116 11.23 -8.60 3.20
N ILE A 117 10.49 -8.93 2.14
CA ILE A 117 10.79 -10.11 1.29
C ILE A 117 12.15 -9.92 0.63
N VAL A 118 12.34 -8.79 -0.04
CA VAL A 118 13.53 -8.52 -0.85
C VAL A 118 14.79 -8.38 0.01
N LYS A 119 14.66 -7.89 1.24
CA LYS A 119 15.77 -7.82 2.21
C LYS A 119 15.94 -9.06 3.08
N GLY A 120 15.02 -10.03 3.02
CA GLY A 120 15.03 -11.20 3.90
C GLY A 120 14.71 -10.90 5.37
N GLU A 121 14.08 -9.77 5.66
CA GLU A 121 13.78 -9.27 7.02
C GLU A 121 12.42 -9.74 7.56
N ILE A 122 11.67 -10.56 6.80
CA ILE A 122 10.33 -11.05 7.21
C ILE A 122 10.33 -11.70 8.60
N GLY A 123 11.38 -12.45 8.94
CA GLY A 123 11.48 -13.14 10.24
C GLY A 123 11.49 -12.16 11.42
N GLY A 124 12.16 -11.02 11.26
CA GLY A 124 12.23 -9.96 12.28
C GLY A 124 10.93 -9.17 12.43
N HIS A 125 10.07 -9.17 11.40
CA HIS A 125 8.82 -8.41 11.37
C HIS A 125 7.56 -9.28 11.41
N ARG A 126 7.68 -10.57 11.77
CA ARG A 126 6.57 -11.53 11.70
C ARG A 126 5.30 -11.09 12.42
N ALA A 127 5.41 -10.57 13.65
CA ALA A 127 4.25 -10.12 14.42
C ALA A 127 3.52 -8.94 13.74
N MET A 128 4.27 -7.96 13.25
CA MET A 128 3.72 -6.83 12.50
C MET A 128 3.11 -7.28 11.17
N GLY A 129 3.78 -8.20 10.45
CA GLY A 129 3.27 -8.78 9.22
C GLY A 129 1.94 -9.50 9.40
N ILE A 130 1.79 -10.28 10.48
CA ILE A 130 0.52 -10.94 10.82
C ILE A 130 -0.55 -9.90 11.14
N PHE A 131 -0.25 -8.93 12.00
CA PHE A 131 -1.21 -7.87 12.38
C PHE A 131 -1.73 -7.12 11.14
N LEU A 132 -0.83 -6.63 10.30
CA LEU A 132 -1.21 -5.91 9.08
C LEU A 132 -2.01 -6.80 8.11
N SER A 133 -1.63 -8.08 7.96
CA SER A 133 -2.37 -9.03 7.12
C SER A 133 -3.80 -9.24 7.63
N LEU A 134 -3.97 -9.39 8.95
CA LEU A 134 -5.29 -9.56 9.56
C LEU A 134 -6.17 -8.32 9.36
N VAL A 135 -5.61 -7.12 9.49
CA VAL A 135 -6.36 -5.87 9.24
C VAL A 135 -6.78 -5.80 7.78
N VAL A 136 -5.89 -6.06 6.82
CA VAL A 136 -6.23 -6.07 5.39
C VAL A 136 -7.34 -7.09 5.10
N LEU A 137 -7.24 -8.31 5.61
CA LEU A 137 -8.26 -9.34 5.42
C LEU A 137 -9.62 -8.93 6.01
N ALA A 138 -9.63 -8.31 7.19
CA ALA A 138 -10.85 -7.80 7.81
C ALA A 138 -11.49 -6.69 6.95
N VAL A 139 -10.68 -5.76 6.43
CA VAL A 139 -11.17 -4.70 5.52
C VAL A 139 -11.71 -5.32 4.23
N MET A 140 -10.99 -6.25 3.60
CA MET A 140 -11.47 -6.94 2.39
C MET A 140 -12.82 -7.64 2.62
N PHE A 141 -12.95 -8.33 3.75
CA PHE A 141 -14.18 -9.02 4.12
C PHE A 141 -15.33 -8.03 4.31
N LEU A 142 -15.11 -6.94 5.06
CA LEU A 142 -16.12 -5.90 5.28
C LEU A 142 -16.51 -5.19 3.99
N SER A 143 -15.57 -4.88 3.10
CA SER A 143 -15.85 -4.26 1.80
C SER A 143 -16.63 -5.19 0.86
N THR A 144 -16.34 -6.49 0.90
CA THR A 144 -16.98 -7.48 0.02
C THR A 144 -18.38 -7.86 0.52
N PHE A 145 -18.54 -8.10 1.82
CA PHE A 145 -19.78 -8.64 2.40
C PHE A 145 -20.58 -7.61 3.20
N GLY A 146 -19.95 -6.59 3.76
CA GLY A 146 -20.60 -5.57 4.60
C GLY A 146 -21.46 -4.57 3.82
N ALA A 147 -21.22 -4.38 2.52
CA ALA A 147 -22.06 -3.55 1.65
C ALA A 147 -23.38 -4.23 1.21
N SER A 148 -23.64 -5.47 1.68
CA SER A 148 -24.84 -6.24 1.36
C SER A 148 -25.95 -6.14 2.41
N CYS A 149 -25.83 -5.21 3.37
CA CYS A 149 -26.80 -4.94 4.43
C CYS A 149 -27.39 -3.54 4.30
#